data_AF-A0A3B9AIZ2-F1
#
_entry.id   AF-A0A3B9AIZ2-F1
#
_cell.length_a   1.000
_cell.length_b   1.000
_cell.length_c   1.000
_cell.angle_alpha   90.00
_cell.angle_beta   90.00
_cell.angle_gamma   90.00
#
_symmetry.space_group_name_H-M   'P 1'
#
loop_
_entity.id
_entity.type
_entity.pdbx_description
1 polymer ?
#
loop_
_entity_poly.entity_id
_entity_poly.type
_entity_poly.pdbx_seq_one_letter_code
_entity_poly.pdbx_strand_id
1 'polypeptide(L)'
;MKKILILITAVLFLPRCQDDCRDINLCTETCDRDSLIVINANSPDLRKYVIRRDSFSWHGHSNAIKSVPDQGEIEWVGNNSISRLPSGEYYLQIANYVDTSWVDLEYWANLRERVSVKFNPYNLGVQKILNENAYVNNHIKNYAIYIRSIDDYTDASWDIDLSENSYVHVTKVDQKSKIAEGEFDLHFKIREQSKLPGVLYSDKLRFRCGRFKARIFE
;
A
#
# COMPACT_ATOMS: atom_id res chain seq x y z
N MET A 1 69.31 18.63 1.86
CA MET A 1 68.50 17.42 1.59
C MET A 1 67.22 17.52 2.39
N LYS A 2 66.07 17.53 1.70
CA LYS A 2 64.73 17.83 2.22
C LYS A 2 64.23 16.67 3.09
N LYS A 3 63.87 16.94 4.36
CA LYS A 3 63.07 16.02 5.19
C LYS A 3 61.60 16.22 4.83
N ILE A 4 61.00 15.25 4.15
CA ILE A 4 59.56 15.23 3.86
C ILE A 4 58.87 14.68 5.10
N LEU A 5 58.14 15.56 5.78
CA LEU A 5 57.21 15.24 6.85
C LEU A 5 55.91 14.77 6.18
N ILE A 6 55.61 13.48 6.23
CA ILE A 6 54.32 12.94 5.76
C ILE A 6 53.31 13.14 6.89
N LEU A 7 52.49 14.17 6.75
CA LEU A 7 51.30 14.41 7.56
C LEU A 7 50.21 13.46 7.06
N ILE A 8 49.87 12.43 7.83
CA ILE A 8 48.71 11.57 7.54
C ILE A 8 47.47 12.28 8.08
N THR A 9 46.81 13.03 7.19
CA THR A 9 45.45 13.55 7.43
C THR A 9 44.47 12.39 7.35
N ALA A 10 44.09 11.83 8.50
CA ALA A 10 42.95 10.92 8.60
C ALA A 10 41.66 11.75 8.51
N VAL A 11 41.21 12.02 7.29
CA VAL A 11 39.90 12.60 7.01
C VAL A 11 38.93 11.47 6.67
N LEU A 12 38.01 11.23 7.62
CA LEU A 12 36.62 10.79 7.47
C LEU A 12 36.34 9.55 6.62
N PHE A 13 35.71 8.54 7.22
CA PHE A 13 34.36 8.12 6.84
C PHE A 13 33.68 7.47 8.06
N LEU A 14 32.75 8.20 8.68
CA LEU A 14 31.70 7.59 9.48
C LEU A 14 30.85 6.72 8.53
N PRO A 15 30.52 5.47 8.86
CA PRO A 15 29.47 4.75 8.15
C PRO A 15 28.14 5.35 8.59
N ARG A 16 27.75 6.47 7.96
CA ARG A 16 26.36 6.97 8.04
C ARG A 16 25.52 6.09 7.12
N CYS A 17 24.54 5.42 7.72
CA CYS A 17 23.41 4.71 7.12
C CYS A 17 23.28 4.90 5.61
N GLN A 18 23.67 3.89 4.84
CA GLN A 18 23.47 3.91 3.40
C GLN A 18 23.09 2.51 2.88
N ASP A 19 22.15 1.84 3.55
CA ASP A 19 21.66 0.52 3.14
C ASP A 19 20.18 0.48 2.68
N ASP A 20 19.45 1.60 2.64
CA ASP A 20 18.00 1.54 2.37
C ASP A 20 17.55 1.80 0.92
N CYS A 21 18.44 2.07 -0.05
CA CYS A 21 17.98 2.59 -1.35
C CYS A 21 18.62 2.03 -2.64
N ARG A 22 19.40 0.94 -2.61
CA ARG A 22 20.17 0.54 -3.83
C ARG A 22 19.59 -0.53 -4.74
N ASP A 23 18.63 -1.35 -4.32
CA ASP A 23 18.13 -2.44 -5.17
C ASP A 23 16.60 -2.50 -5.25
N ILE A 24 15.95 -1.37 -5.53
CA ILE A 24 14.56 -1.39 -6.01
C ILE A 24 14.63 -1.27 -7.52
N ASN A 25 14.86 -2.40 -8.18
CA ASN A 25 14.57 -2.54 -9.60
C ASN A 25 13.08 -2.22 -9.77
N LEU A 26 12.76 -0.98 -10.14
CA LEU A 26 11.44 -0.60 -10.60
C LEU A 26 11.16 -1.46 -11.85
N CYS A 27 10.48 -2.59 -11.66
CA CYS A 27 10.21 -3.56 -12.70
C CYS A 27 9.59 -2.85 -13.91
N THR A 28 10.11 -3.14 -15.11
CA THR A 28 9.58 -2.71 -16.41
C THR A 28 8.29 -3.45 -16.77
N GLU A 29 7.43 -3.70 -15.79
CA GLU A 29 6.14 -4.35 -15.99
C GLU A 29 5.15 -3.38 -16.63
N THR A 30 4.30 -3.88 -17.53
CA THR A 30 3.31 -3.05 -18.20
C THR A 30 2.20 -2.64 -17.23
N CYS A 31 1.96 -1.34 -17.09
CA CYS A 31 0.82 -0.78 -16.37
C CYS A 31 -0.39 -0.56 -17.29
N ASP A 32 -0.40 -1.19 -18.46
CA ASP A 32 -1.50 -1.17 -19.40
C ASP A 32 -2.73 -1.89 -18.83
N ARG A 33 -3.89 -1.27 -18.98
CA ARG A 33 -5.18 -1.79 -18.52
C ARG A 33 -5.85 -2.64 -19.60
N ASP A 34 -5.47 -2.46 -20.86
CA ASP A 34 -6.05 -3.20 -21.98
C ASP A 34 -5.60 -4.67 -21.98
N SER A 35 -4.54 -5.00 -21.23
CA SER A 35 -4.02 -6.35 -21.05
C SER A 35 -4.57 -7.11 -19.84
N LEU A 36 -5.57 -6.59 -19.13
CA LEU A 36 -6.12 -7.22 -17.92
C LEU A 36 -6.99 -8.44 -18.26
N ILE A 37 -6.77 -9.55 -17.56
CA ILE A 37 -7.44 -10.84 -17.83
C ILE A 37 -7.96 -11.44 -16.53
N VAL A 38 -9.24 -11.82 -16.49
CA VAL A 38 -9.82 -12.62 -15.41
C VAL A 38 -9.91 -14.08 -15.86
N ILE A 39 -9.09 -14.95 -15.27
CA ILE A 39 -9.06 -16.39 -15.56
C ILE A 39 -10.18 -17.08 -14.78
N ASN A 40 -10.34 -16.74 -13.49
CA ASN A 40 -11.40 -17.27 -12.65
C ASN A 40 -12.45 -16.20 -12.35
N ALA A 41 -13.51 -16.16 -13.16
CA ALA A 41 -14.61 -15.20 -13.01
C ALA A 41 -15.39 -15.35 -11.68
N ASN A 42 -15.29 -16.50 -11.01
CA ASN A 42 -15.92 -16.74 -9.72
C ASN A 42 -15.02 -16.42 -8.53
N SER A 43 -13.77 -15.99 -8.79
CA SER A 43 -12.83 -15.62 -7.73
C SER A 43 -13.43 -14.54 -6.83
N PRO A 44 -13.49 -14.77 -5.51
CA PRO A 44 -13.87 -13.71 -4.59
C PRO A 44 -12.82 -12.59 -4.60
N ASP A 45 -11.53 -12.91 -4.82
CA ASP A 45 -10.43 -11.95 -4.85
C ASP A 45 -10.50 -10.97 -6.03
N LEU A 46 -11.08 -11.37 -7.17
CA LEU A 46 -11.16 -10.55 -8.39
C LEU A 46 -12.52 -9.88 -8.60
N ARG A 47 -13.25 -9.61 -7.52
CA ARG A 47 -14.50 -8.84 -7.57
C ARG A 47 -14.22 -7.35 -7.66
N LYS A 48 -14.88 -6.68 -8.61
CA LYS A 48 -14.90 -5.22 -8.68
C LYS A 48 -15.93 -4.67 -7.70
N TYR A 49 -15.54 -3.62 -7.01
CA TYR A 49 -16.33 -2.93 -6.00
C TYR A 49 -16.56 -1.49 -6.43
N VAL A 50 -17.61 -0.86 -5.91
CA VAL A 50 -17.95 0.52 -6.22
C VAL A 50 -17.15 1.47 -5.35
N ILE A 51 -16.70 2.56 -5.98
CA ILE A 51 -16.13 3.71 -5.30
C ILE A 51 -17.29 4.61 -4.88
N ARG A 52 -17.47 4.86 -3.57
CA ARG A 52 -18.49 5.81 -3.11
C ARG A 52 -18.08 7.23 -3.50
N ARG A 53 -18.95 7.93 -4.22
CA ARG A 53 -18.76 9.35 -4.60
C ARG A 53 -18.91 10.30 -3.40
N ASP A 54 -19.71 9.89 -2.40
CA ASP A 54 -20.10 10.76 -1.27
C ASP A 54 -19.11 10.74 -0.09
N SER A 55 -18.09 9.87 -0.10
CA SER A 55 -16.84 10.22 0.58
C SER A 55 -16.11 11.18 -0.35
N PHE A 56 -16.55 12.44 -0.31
CA PHE A 56 -16.12 13.55 -1.15
C PHE A 56 -14.69 13.36 -1.72
N SER A 57 -14.56 13.59 -3.02
CA SER A 57 -13.32 13.67 -3.82
C SER A 57 -12.20 14.59 -3.29
N TRP A 58 -12.39 15.16 -2.09
CA TRP A 58 -11.46 15.98 -1.32
C TRP A 58 -10.45 15.17 -0.52
N HIS A 59 -10.71 13.87 -0.28
CA HIS A 59 -9.82 12.99 0.47
C HIS A 59 -8.73 12.38 -0.43
N GLY A 60 -9.09 12.06 -1.67
CA GLY A 60 -8.17 11.61 -2.71
C GLY A 60 -8.59 10.30 -3.37
N HIS A 61 -7.87 9.90 -4.41
CA HIS A 61 -8.13 8.68 -5.18
C HIS A 61 -6.84 7.88 -5.37
N SER A 62 -6.98 6.56 -5.32
CA SER A 62 -5.95 5.61 -5.69
C SER A 62 -6.43 4.69 -6.81
N ASN A 63 -5.49 4.24 -7.62
CA ASN A 63 -5.70 3.15 -8.55
C ASN A 63 -4.51 2.19 -8.51
N ALA A 64 -4.73 0.94 -8.88
CA ALA A 64 -3.73 -0.10 -9.02
C ALA A 64 -4.26 -1.19 -9.96
N ILE A 65 -3.40 -2.15 -10.28
CA ILE A 65 -3.81 -3.44 -10.83
C ILE A 65 -3.72 -4.45 -9.70
N LYS A 66 -4.85 -5.07 -9.36
CA LYS A 66 -4.89 -6.18 -8.39
C LYS A 66 -4.66 -7.47 -9.15
N SER A 67 -3.53 -8.10 -8.88
CA SER A 67 -3.08 -9.34 -9.49
C SER A 67 -3.17 -10.49 -8.48
N VAL A 68 -3.77 -11.59 -8.90
CA VAL A 68 -3.97 -12.79 -8.10
C VAL A 68 -3.42 -13.98 -8.89
N PRO A 69 -2.36 -14.66 -8.41
CA PRO A 69 -1.75 -15.80 -9.10
C PRO A 69 -2.81 -16.84 -9.52
N ASP A 70 -2.69 -17.32 -10.75
CA ASP A 70 -3.57 -18.32 -11.39
C ASP A 70 -5.05 -17.94 -11.55
N GLN A 71 -5.47 -16.78 -11.03
CA GLN A 71 -6.86 -16.31 -11.11
C GLN A 71 -7.01 -15.10 -12.04
N GLY A 72 -5.96 -14.31 -12.21
CA GLY A 72 -5.91 -13.19 -13.14
C GLY A 72 -5.70 -11.84 -12.48
N GLU A 73 -6.04 -10.79 -13.22
CA GLU A 73 -5.81 -9.40 -12.84
C GLU A 73 -7.04 -8.53 -13.13
N ILE A 74 -7.30 -7.57 -12.25
CA ILE A 74 -8.34 -6.56 -12.44
C ILE A 74 -7.81 -5.17 -12.17
N GLU A 75 -8.45 -4.18 -12.79
CA GLU A 75 -8.34 -2.81 -12.34
C GLU A 75 -8.92 -2.72 -10.93
N TRP A 76 -8.15 -2.09 -10.05
CA TRP A 76 -8.54 -1.77 -8.70
C TRP A 76 -8.44 -0.27 -8.49
N VAL A 77 -9.50 0.33 -7.97
CA VAL A 77 -9.65 1.76 -7.79
C VAL A 77 -10.32 1.98 -6.46
N GLY A 78 -9.90 2.97 -5.69
CA GLY A 78 -10.47 3.23 -4.38
C GLY A 78 -10.29 4.66 -3.90
N ASN A 79 -11.11 5.03 -2.92
CA ASN A 79 -10.98 6.32 -2.23
C ASN A 79 -9.83 6.23 -1.25
N ASN A 80 -9.09 7.32 -1.09
CA ASN A 80 -7.99 7.33 -0.15
C ASN A 80 -7.96 8.58 0.74
N SER A 81 -7.18 8.52 1.81
CA SER A 81 -6.77 9.65 2.62
C SER A 81 -5.48 9.31 3.36
N ILE A 82 -4.72 10.32 3.75
CA ILE A 82 -3.60 10.15 4.68
C ILE A 82 -3.98 10.78 6.01
N SER A 83 -4.02 10.00 7.07
CA SER A 83 -4.36 10.50 8.41
C SER A 83 -3.18 10.38 9.34
N ARG A 84 -2.94 11.43 10.13
CA ARG A 84 -2.00 11.41 11.25
C ARG A 84 -2.72 10.92 12.50
N LEU A 85 -2.19 9.89 13.14
CA LEU A 85 -2.67 9.45 14.45
C LEU A 85 -2.11 10.34 15.57
N PRO A 86 -2.71 10.34 16.77
CA PRO A 86 -2.16 11.05 17.94
C PRO A 86 -0.72 10.66 18.30
N SER A 87 -0.28 9.46 17.93
CA SER A 87 1.12 8.99 18.04
C SER A 87 2.09 9.76 17.14
N GLY A 88 1.58 10.57 16.20
CA GLY A 88 2.34 11.30 15.20
C GLY A 88 2.59 10.54 13.91
N GLU A 89 2.16 9.28 13.83
CA GLU A 89 2.34 8.40 12.68
C GLU A 89 1.29 8.66 11.60
N TYR A 90 1.68 8.48 10.33
CA TYR A 90 0.81 8.71 9.19
C TYR A 90 0.42 7.40 8.51
N TYR A 91 -0.83 7.32 8.09
CA TYR A 91 -1.39 6.16 7.42
C TYR A 91 -2.14 6.56 6.16
N LEU A 92 -1.73 6.03 5.01
CA LEU A 92 -2.56 6.02 3.80
C LEU A 92 -3.60 4.91 3.96
N GLN A 93 -4.87 5.29 3.96
CA GLN A 93 -6.00 4.37 3.93
C GLN A 93 -6.60 4.41 2.53
N ILE A 94 -6.72 3.26 1.87
CA ILE A 94 -7.40 3.12 0.58
C ILE A 94 -8.55 2.12 0.73
N ALA A 95 -9.75 2.46 0.30
CA ALA A 95 -10.96 1.70 0.60
C ALA A 95 -11.95 1.58 -0.58
N ASN A 96 -12.59 0.41 -0.68
CA ASN A 96 -13.65 0.07 -1.63
C ASN A 96 -14.90 -0.48 -0.97
N TYR A 97 -16.03 -0.35 -1.68
CA TYR A 97 -17.35 -0.65 -1.11
C TYR A 97 -18.23 -1.53 -2.01
N VAL A 98 -19.14 -2.30 -1.42
CA VAL A 98 -20.24 -2.92 -2.19
C VAL A 98 -21.35 -1.91 -2.43
N ASP A 99 -21.92 -1.96 -3.63
CA ASP A 99 -23.18 -1.31 -3.92
C ASP A 99 -24.33 -2.11 -3.30
N THR A 100 -24.80 -1.61 -2.16
CA THR A 100 -25.95 -2.12 -1.41
C THR A 100 -27.16 -1.19 -1.55
N SER A 101 -27.13 -0.23 -2.49
CA SER A 101 -28.22 0.77 -2.66
C SER A 101 -29.59 0.15 -2.96
N TRP A 102 -29.60 -1.11 -3.42
CA TRP A 102 -30.81 -1.89 -3.69
C TRP A 102 -31.45 -2.51 -2.43
N VAL A 103 -30.81 -2.44 -1.25
CA VAL A 103 -31.28 -3.05 0.02
C VAL A 103 -31.25 -2.11 1.23
N ASP A 104 -31.07 -0.80 1.03
CA ASP A 104 -31.14 0.23 2.10
C ASP A 104 -30.25 -0.05 3.34
N LEU A 105 -29.09 -0.71 3.17
CA LEU A 105 -28.18 -1.02 4.28
C LEU A 105 -27.35 0.20 4.75
N GLU A 106 -27.02 0.23 6.05
CA GLU A 106 -26.28 1.33 6.70
C GLU A 106 -24.86 1.54 6.13
N TYR A 107 -24.33 2.75 6.29
CA TYR A 107 -23.10 3.22 5.63
C TYR A 107 -21.84 2.41 5.97
N TRP A 108 -21.75 1.80 7.16
CA TRP A 108 -20.60 1.01 7.60
C TRP A 108 -20.62 -0.43 7.07
N ALA A 109 -21.79 -1.00 6.72
CA ALA A 109 -21.96 -2.37 6.20
C ALA A 109 -21.41 -2.58 4.77
N ASN A 110 -20.68 -1.58 4.25
CA ASN A 110 -20.37 -1.46 2.83
C ASN A 110 -18.88 -1.58 2.53
N LEU A 111 -17.97 -1.39 3.50
CA LEU A 111 -16.54 -1.49 3.27
C LEU A 111 -16.16 -2.95 3.00
N ARG A 112 -15.66 -3.27 1.80
CA ARG A 112 -15.25 -4.65 1.47
C ARG A 112 -13.76 -4.84 1.41
N GLU A 113 -13.03 -3.81 1.01
CA GLU A 113 -11.59 -3.92 0.87
C GLU A 113 -10.93 -2.67 1.41
N ARG A 114 -9.84 -2.87 2.14
CA ARG A 114 -9.01 -1.78 2.66
C ARG A 114 -7.54 -2.14 2.55
N VAL A 115 -6.76 -1.25 1.96
CA VAL A 115 -5.29 -1.25 2.06
C VAL A 115 -4.90 -0.13 3.01
N SER A 116 -4.18 -0.47 4.08
CA SER A 116 -3.65 0.48 5.05
C SER A 116 -2.14 0.46 4.98
N VAL A 117 -1.50 1.60 4.76
CA VAL A 117 -0.05 1.72 4.67
C VAL A 117 0.46 2.78 5.63
N LYS A 118 1.31 2.39 6.58
CA LYS A 118 2.05 3.29 7.44
C LYS A 118 3.32 3.74 6.73
N PHE A 119 3.50 5.04 6.55
CA PHE A 119 4.67 5.66 5.92
C PHE A 119 4.76 7.14 6.31
N ASN A 120 5.88 7.82 6.02
CA ASN A 120 5.95 9.27 6.22
C ASN A 120 5.66 10.00 4.90
N PRO A 121 4.51 10.70 4.76
CA PRO A 121 4.17 11.38 3.52
C PRO A 121 5.12 12.54 3.21
N TYR A 122 5.84 13.09 4.18
CA TYR A 122 6.78 14.20 3.97
C TYR A 122 8.19 13.74 3.57
N ASN A 123 8.46 12.43 3.60
CA ASN A 123 9.72 11.87 3.12
C ASN A 123 9.60 11.51 1.64
N LEU A 124 10.09 12.40 0.77
CA LEU A 124 10.11 12.18 -0.68
C LEU A 124 11.05 11.02 -1.04
N GLY A 125 10.68 10.28 -2.09
CA GLY A 125 11.42 9.11 -2.54
C GLY A 125 10.81 7.79 -2.05
N VAL A 126 11.55 6.71 -2.30
CA VAL A 126 11.08 5.35 -2.06
C VAL A 126 11.23 4.98 -0.59
N GLN A 127 10.17 4.40 -0.04
CA GLN A 127 10.06 3.93 1.32
C GLN A 127 9.69 2.44 1.28
N LYS A 128 10.58 1.59 1.78
CA LYS A 128 10.33 0.15 1.88
C LYS A 128 9.19 -0.14 2.85
N ILE A 129 8.26 -1.00 2.44
CA ILE A 129 7.13 -1.43 3.25
C ILE A 129 7.37 -2.87 3.72
N LEU A 130 7.13 -3.12 5.00
CA LEU A 130 7.32 -4.43 5.65
C LEU A 130 5.99 -4.97 6.18
N ASN A 131 6.01 -6.13 6.82
CA ASN A 131 4.84 -6.67 7.52
C ASN A 131 4.64 -6.02 8.90
N GLU A 132 3.46 -6.24 9.48
CA GLU A 132 3.10 -5.68 10.80
C GLU A 132 4.08 -6.12 11.90
N ASN A 133 4.55 -7.37 11.87
CA ASN A 133 5.51 -7.87 12.86
C ASN A 133 6.83 -7.08 12.86
N ALA A 134 7.31 -6.62 11.70
CA ALA A 134 8.49 -5.76 11.63
C ALA A 134 8.25 -4.41 12.33
N TYR A 135 7.03 -3.87 12.23
CA TYR A 135 6.60 -2.66 12.91
C TYR A 135 6.45 -2.85 14.42
N VAL A 136 5.83 -3.94 14.88
CA VAL A 136 5.70 -4.25 16.33
C VAL A 136 7.07 -4.33 17.01
N ASN A 137 8.09 -4.81 16.29
CA ASN A 137 9.47 -4.84 16.80
C ASN A 137 10.18 -3.48 16.72
N ASN A 138 9.77 -2.59 15.82
CA ASN A 138 10.32 -1.24 15.67
C ASN A 138 9.32 -0.30 14.99
N HIS A 139 8.68 0.56 15.78
CA HIS A 139 7.63 1.49 15.36
C HIS A 139 8.08 2.52 14.30
N ILE A 140 9.38 2.71 14.10
CA ILE A 140 9.89 3.60 13.04
C ILE A 140 9.65 2.98 11.66
N LYS A 141 9.60 1.65 11.55
CA LYS A 141 9.44 0.94 10.28
C LYS A 141 8.06 1.18 9.66
N ASN A 142 8.03 1.15 8.34
CA ASN A 142 6.81 1.26 7.55
C ASN A 142 6.22 -0.13 7.32
N TYR A 143 4.90 -0.23 7.33
CA TYR A 143 4.22 -1.50 7.09
C TYR A 143 2.91 -1.30 6.34
N ALA A 144 2.40 -2.37 5.74
CA ALA A 144 1.07 -2.38 5.18
C ALA A 144 0.29 -3.64 5.55
N ILE A 145 -1.02 -3.51 5.53
CA ILE A 145 -1.96 -4.61 5.66
C ILE A 145 -3.07 -4.43 4.63
N TYR A 146 -3.51 -5.54 4.04
CA TYR A 146 -4.70 -5.59 3.22
C TYR A 146 -5.76 -6.39 3.95
N ILE A 147 -6.96 -5.84 4.05
CA ILE A 147 -8.09 -6.44 4.74
C ILE A 147 -9.25 -6.52 3.77
N ARG A 148 -9.91 -7.67 3.81
CA ARG A 148 -11.23 -7.88 3.22
C ARG A 148 -12.25 -8.09 4.32
N SER A 149 -13.36 -7.37 4.22
CA SER A 149 -14.44 -7.44 5.19
C SER A 149 -15.72 -7.94 4.54
N ILE A 150 -16.51 -8.66 5.33
CA ILE A 150 -17.91 -8.90 5.01
C ILE A 150 -18.74 -8.20 6.09
N ASP A 151 -19.50 -7.21 5.65
CA ASP A 151 -20.34 -6.38 6.51
C ASP A 151 -19.47 -5.69 7.59
N ASP A 152 -19.49 -6.18 8.83
CA ASP A 152 -18.73 -5.62 9.96
C ASP A 152 -17.55 -6.46 10.43
N TYR A 153 -17.39 -7.67 9.91
CA TYR A 153 -16.31 -8.53 10.33
C TYR A 153 -15.20 -8.58 9.29
N THR A 154 -13.96 -8.64 9.77
CA THR A 154 -12.82 -8.96 8.92
C THR A 154 -12.96 -10.41 8.50
N ASP A 155 -13.18 -10.62 7.21
CA ASP A 155 -13.34 -11.94 6.62
C ASP A 155 -11.97 -12.55 6.29
N ALA A 156 -11.06 -11.75 5.75
CA ALA A 156 -9.68 -12.16 5.53
C ALA A 156 -8.71 -10.98 5.63
N SER A 157 -7.46 -11.28 5.96
CA SER A 157 -6.38 -10.30 6.05
C SER A 157 -5.10 -10.87 5.47
N TRP A 158 -4.28 -9.97 4.91
CA TRP A 158 -2.99 -10.27 4.33
C TRP A 158 -1.96 -9.27 4.86
N ASP A 159 -0.80 -9.80 5.20
CA ASP A 159 0.38 -9.01 5.52
C ASP A 159 1.30 -8.93 4.30
N ILE A 160 2.26 -8.01 4.32
CA ILE A 160 3.29 -7.92 3.29
C ILE A 160 4.09 -9.22 3.19
N ASP A 161 4.23 -9.74 1.97
CA ASP A 161 5.13 -10.85 1.67
C ASP A 161 6.58 -10.35 1.70
N LEU A 162 7.31 -10.71 2.76
CA LEU A 162 8.71 -10.30 2.95
C LEU A 162 9.68 -10.92 1.95
N SER A 163 9.27 -11.93 1.18
CA SER A 163 10.08 -12.49 0.09
C SER A 163 10.06 -11.61 -1.17
N GLU A 164 9.16 -10.63 -1.23
CA GLU A 164 8.99 -9.69 -2.32
C GLU A 164 9.31 -8.26 -1.86
N ASN A 165 9.62 -7.36 -2.80
CA ASN A 165 9.96 -5.98 -2.49
C ASN A 165 8.73 -5.08 -2.58
N SER A 166 8.06 -4.86 -1.46
CA SER A 166 6.96 -3.88 -1.35
C SER A 166 7.47 -2.48 -1.03
N TYR A 167 6.90 -1.46 -1.68
CA TYR A 167 7.30 -0.07 -1.48
C TYR A 167 6.14 0.94 -1.66
N VAL A 168 6.34 2.12 -1.09
CA VAL A 168 5.65 3.36 -1.45
C VAL A 168 6.68 4.37 -1.91
N HIS A 169 6.41 5.09 -3.00
CA HIS A 169 7.26 6.15 -3.51
C HIS A 169 6.50 7.47 -3.46
N VAL A 170 6.87 8.36 -2.55
CA VAL A 170 6.27 9.70 -2.50
C VAL A 170 6.97 10.58 -3.52
N THR A 171 6.25 11.01 -4.55
CA THR A 171 6.80 11.79 -5.65
C THR A 171 6.60 13.28 -5.44
N LYS A 172 5.55 13.68 -4.71
CA LYS A 172 5.23 15.09 -4.48
C LYS A 172 4.44 15.29 -3.20
N VAL A 173 4.74 16.39 -2.51
CA VAL A 173 3.94 16.89 -1.38
C VAL A 173 3.77 18.39 -1.50
N ASP A 174 2.53 18.84 -1.55
CA ASP A 174 2.19 20.25 -1.40
C ASP A 174 1.80 20.52 0.06
N GLN A 175 2.67 21.23 0.78
CA GLN A 175 2.47 21.55 2.18
C GLN A 175 1.32 22.55 2.41
N LYS A 176 0.99 23.39 1.42
CA LYS A 176 -0.07 24.40 1.54
C LYS A 176 -1.44 23.76 1.36
N SER A 177 -1.61 22.96 0.31
CA SER A 177 -2.87 22.24 0.07
C SER A 177 -2.98 20.95 0.90
N LYS A 178 -1.89 20.53 1.55
CA LYS A 178 -1.77 19.28 2.31
C LYS A 178 -2.13 18.08 1.43
N ILE A 179 -1.58 18.02 0.23
CA ILE A 179 -1.80 16.93 -0.73
C ILE A 179 -0.47 16.22 -0.98
N ALA A 180 -0.46 14.89 -0.84
CA ALA A 180 0.64 14.03 -1.25
C ALA A 180 0.23 13.20 -2.47
N GLU A 181 1.17 13.02 -3.40
CA GLU A 181 1.05 12.19 -4.58
C GLU A 181 2.21 11.19 -4.60
N GLY A 182 1.95 10.00 -5.13
CA GLY A 182 2.98 8.97 -5.21
C GLY A 182 2.51 7.69 -5.85
N GLU A 183 3.38 6.70 -5.78
CA GLU A 183 3.21 5.37 -6.36
C GLU A 183 3.40 4.29 -5.29
N PHE A 184 2.86 3.10 -5.54
CA PHE A 184 3.07 1.95 -4.66
C PHE A 184 3.08 0.64 -5.44
N ASP A 185 3.84 -0.32 -4.93
CA ASP A 185 3.76 -1.71 -5.31
C ASP A 185 3.79 -2.56 -4.05
N LEU A 186 2.72 -3.33 -3.83
CA LEU A 186 2.50 -4.03 -2.57
C LEU A 186 2.19 -5.50 -2.85
N HIS A 187 3.05 -6.37 -2.34
CA HIS A 187 2.93 -7.82 -2.43
C HIS A 187 2.45 -8.35 -1.08
N PHE A 188 1.38 -9.12 -1.10
CA PHE A 188 0.68 -9.58 0.08
C PHE A 188 0.64 -11.10 0.14
N LYS A 189 0.74 -11.63 1.36
CA LYS A 189 0.52 -13.03 1.69
C LYS A 189 -0.56 -13.14 2.75
N ILE A 190 -1.46 -14.11 2.59
CA ILE A 190 -2.58 -14.30 3.51
C ILE A 190 -2.05 -14.54 4.91
N ARG A 191 -2.64 -13.82 5.86
CA ARG A 191 -2.33 -13.92 7.29
C ARG A 191 -3.39 -14.77 7.97
N GLU A 192 -4.64 -14.35 7.83
CA GLU A 192 -5.79 -14.95 8.48
C GLU A 192 -7.00 -14.89 7.54
N GLN A 193 -7.85 -15.91 7.57
CA GLN A 193 -9.16 -15.89 6.91
C GLN A 193 -10.19 -16.61 7.77
N SER A 194 -11.45 -16.22 7.60
CA SER A 194 -12.58 -16.85 8.25
C SER A 194 -12.69 -18.30 7.80
N LYS A 195 -13.24 -19.14 8.68
CA LYS A 195 -13.49 -20.57 8.39
C LYS A 195 -14.87 -20.79 7.78
N LEU A 196 -15.47 -19.75 7.19
CA LEU A 196 -16.80 -19.85 6.62
C LEU A 196 -16.79 -20.84 5.44
N PRO A 197 -17.73 -21.81 5.39
CA PRO A 197 -17.76 -22.79 4.31
C PRO A 197 -17.91 -22.12 2.94
N GLY A 198 -17.13 -22.56 1.96
CA GLY A 198 -17.32 -22.20 0.55
C GLY A 198 -16.65 -20.89 0.10
N VAL A 199 -15.90 -20.21 0.97
CA VAL A 199 -15.06 -19.06 0.59
C VAL A 199 -13.61 -19.41 0.85
N LEU A 200 -12.80 -19.47 -0.20
CA LEU A 200 -11.36 -19.65 -0.12
C LEU A 200 -10.69 -18.50 -0.85
N TYR A 201 -9.85 -17.78 -0.11
CA TYR A 201 -9.07 -16.67 -0.63
C TYR A 201 -7.69 -17.12 -1.07
N SER A 202 -7.08 -16.33 -1.95
CA SER A 202 -5.76 -16.61 -2.48
C SER A 202 -4.66 -16.38 -1.45
N ASP A 203 -3.70 -17.30 -1.40
CA ASP A 203 -2.54 -17.21 -0.49
C ASP A 203 -1.67 -15.99 -0.75
N LYS A 204 -1.62 -15.53 -2.00
CA LYS A 204 -0.85 -14.35 -2.42
C LYS A 204 -1.69 -13.46 -3.31
N LEU A 205 -1.42 -12.17 -3.24
CA LEU A 205 -1.95 -11.17 -4.16
C LEU A 205 -0.99 -9.97 -4.23
N ARG A 206 -1.12 -9.17 -5.27
CA ARG A 206 -0.29 -7.98 -5.49
C ARG A 206 -1.13 -6.80 -5.96
N PHE A 207 -0.83 -5.62 -5.46
CA PHE A 207 -1.29 -4.36 -6.03
C PHE A 207 -0.12 -3.69 -6.72
N ARG A 208 -0.02 -3.91 -8.04
CA ARG A 208 1.05 -3.37 -8.88
C ARG A 208 0.62 -2.09 -9.57
N CYS A 209 1.59 -1.28 -10.01
CA CYS A 209 1.33 -0.01 -10.70
C CYS A 209 0.40 0.93 -9.89
N GLY A 210 0.48 0.87 -8.57
CA GLY A 210 -0.33 1.65 -7.68
C GLY A 210 0.01 3.13 -7.80
N ARG A 211 -0.99 4.00 -7.87
CA ARG A 211 -0.82 5.45 -7.73
C ARG A 211 -1.81 5.99 -6.73
N PHE A 212 -1.40 7.02 -6.01
CA PHE A 212 -2.26 7.73 -5.07
C PHE A 212 -2.09 9.24 -5.22
N LYS A 213 -3.20 9.95 -5.02
CA LYS A 213 -3.23 11.37 -4.72
C LYS A 213 -4.17 11.56 -3.55
N ALA A 214 -3.64 11.96 -2.40
CA ALA A 214 -4.34 11.95 -1.12
C ALA A 214 -4.13 13.24 -0.35
N ARG A 215 -5.17 13.70 0.34
CA ARG A 215 -5.11 14.78 1.32
C ARG A 215 -4.58 14.24 2.64
N ILE A 216 -3.70 15.01 3.27
CA ILE A 216 -3.13 14.77 4.60
C ILE A 216 -4.02 15.47 5.64
N PHE A 217 -4.51 14.70 6.60
CA PHE A 217 -5.25 15.15 7.77
C PHE A 217 -4.33 15.05 8.99
N GLU A 218 -4.18 16.15 9.73
CA GLU A 218 -3.27 16.31 10.87
C GLU A 218 -4.03 16.46 12.19
#